data_AF-A0AAW1BUT0-F1
#
_entry.id   AF-A0AAW1BUT0-F1
#
_cell.length_a   1.000
_cell.length_b   1.000
_cell.length_c   1.000
_cell.angle_alpha   90.00
_cell.angle_beta   90.00
_cell.angle_gamma   90.00
#
_symmetry.space_group_name_H-M   'P 1'
#
loop_
_entity.id
_entity.type
_entity.pdbx_description
1 polymer ?
#
loop_
_entity_poly.entity_id
_entity_poly.type
_entity_poly.pdbx_seq_one_letter_code
_entity_poly.pdbx_strand_id
1 'polypeptide(L)'
;MDTLLDDIEFFDSKSKSCNRTSPFGPMAPNMAKSQKNVQEYSSLSSAMKNSLLKIEQTKEILKMSQEEYQKSFDNLKEQNKDLLDVLSEMRKCEIKEIDFEKAQKMLIKGLDAMGRVKEQWEKMVRFFQMISNLIDSCLNKRLTEFVKSAEDLPQIPNYSHQDFVIDMIYKQAFNASNIAHLVHMISETYTDVSSKYLMDNVGSLSRLISMDPSNPQFQMERIKLADGCDNARKAIEDLVIKQKKEFENNIHARVAKINSELKAVLPEVPEAERKAIEHNVHKGMREITEDEADQFM
;
A
#
# COMPACT_ATOMS: atom_id res chain seq x y z
N MET A 1 29.35 -25.00 -11.31
CA MET A 1 29.47 -23.63 -10.72
C MET A 1 28.22 -22.82 -11.06
N ASP A 2 27.57 -23.06 -12.21
CA ASP A 2 26.31 -22.40 -12.61
C ASP A 2 25.10 -22.75 -11.71
N THR A 3 24.97 -24.00 -11.25
CA THR A 3 23.86 -24.43 -10.37
C THR A 3 23.77 -23.67 -9.04
N LEU A 4 24.89 -23.30 -8.44
CA LEU A 4 24.89 -22.54 -7.18
C LEU A 4 24.43 -21.09 -7.40
N LEU A 5 24.74 -20.51 -8.57
CA LEU A 5 24.33 -19.16 -8.91
C LEU A 5 22.81 -19.10 -9.10
N ASP A 6 22.26 -20.07 -9.84
CA ASP A 6 20.81 -20.20 -10.06
C ASP A 6 20.04 -20.37 -8.74
N ASP A 7 20.56 -21.21 -7.83
CA ASP A 7 19.95 -21.42 -6.50
C ASP A 7 19.96 -20.14 -5.64
N ILE A 8 21.02 -19.34 -5.73
CA ILE A 8 21.13 -18.04 -5.03
C ILE A 8 20.14 -17.03 -5.62
N GLU A 9 20.06 -16.92 -6.94
CA GLU A 9 19.13 -16.02 -7.63
C GLU A 9 17.67 -16.37 -7.31
N PHE A 10 17.36 -17.67 -7.29
CA PHE A 10 16.06 -18.18 -6.91
C PHE A 10 15.74 -17.87 -5.44
N PHE A 11 16.64 -18.19 -4.50
CA PHE A 11 16.43 -17.95 -3.08
C PHE A 11 16.27 -16.45 -2.75
N ASP A 12 17.12 -15.60 -3.33
CA ASP A 12 17.06 -14.15 -3.14
C ASP A 12 15.75 -13.58 -3.70
N SER A 13 15.30 -14.05 -4.87
CA SER A 13 14.02 -13.65 -5.46
C SER A 13 12.83 -14.09 -4.58
N LYS A 14 12.85 -15.35 -4.10
CA LYS A 14 11.83 -15.89 -3.20
C LYS A 14 11.76 -15.10 -1.89
N SER A 15 12.91 -14.87 -1.24
CA SER A 15 13.01 -14.08 0.00
C SER A 15 12.47 -12.65 -0.16
N LYS A 16 12.82 -11.99 -1.27
CA LYS A 16 12.36 -10.63 -1.55
C LYS A 16 10.87 -10.53 -1.79
N SER A 17 10.29 -11.54 -2.47
CA SER A 17 8.84 -11.68 -2.64
C SER A 17 8.14 -11.86 -1.29
N CYS A 18 8.57 -12.84 -0.48
CA CYS A 18 8.00 -13.10 0.85
C CYS A 18 8.01 -11.86 1.76
N ASN A 19 9.15 -11.15 1.80
CA ASN A 19 9.32 -10.01 2.68
C ASN A 19 8.86 -8.68 2.05
N ARG A 20 8.38 -8.69 0.80
CA ARG A 20 8.02 -7.51 0.00
C ARG A 20 9.08 -6.41 0.05
N THR A 21 10.34 -6.81 -0.09
CA THR A 21 11.50 -5.91 0.02
C THR A 21 11.97 -5.45 -1.36
N SER A 22 12.32 -4.16 -1.48
CA SER A 22 12.83 -3.64 -2.73
C SER A 22 14.24 -4.15 -3.02
N PRO A 23 14.55 -4.62 -4.25
CA PRO A 23 15.91 -4.95 -4.67
C PRO A 23 16.86 -3.74 -4.66
N PHE A 24 16.31 -2.53 -4.70
CA PHE A 24 17.02 -1.25 -4.58
C PHE A 24 16.79 -0.65 -3.18
N GLY A 25 17.42 -1.23 -2.18
CA GLY A 25 17.40 -0.68 -0.82
C GLY A 25 18.14 0.66 -0.73
N PRO A 26 17.71 1.58 0.15
CA PRO A 26 18.44 2.81 0.41
C PRO A 26 19.81 2.46 0.98
N MET A 27 20.85 2.79 0.22
CA MET A 27 22.22 2.56 0.61
C MET A 27 22.77 3.80 1.30
N ALA A 28 23.32 3.63 2.49
CA ALA A 28 23.89 4.73 3.24
C ALA A 28 25.19 5.23 2.55
N PRO A 29 25.48 6.54 2.61
CA PRO A 29 26.45 7.18 1.72
C PRO A 29 27.89 6.66 1.89
N ASN A 30 28.31 6.24 3.08
CA ASN A 30 29.65 5.71 3.28
C ASN A 30 29.76 4.23 2.91
N MET A 31 28.72 3.42 3.18
CA MET A 31 28.56 2.08 2.63
C MET A 31 28.63 2.10 1.09
N ALA A 32 27.98 3.08 0.45
CA ALA A 32 28.00 3.22 -1.01
C ALA A 32 29.40 3.52 -1.57
N LYS A 33 30.20 4.29 -0.84
CA LYS A 33 31.61 4.56 -1.19
C LYS A 33 32.48 3.32 -0.98
N SER A 34 32.34 2.62 0.15
CA SER A 34 33.09 1.40 0.43
C SER A 34 32.77 0.28 -0.57
N GLN A 35 31.52 0.17 -1.00
CA GLN A 35 31.13 -0.85 -1.98
C GLN A 35 31.61 -0.52 -3.39
N LYS A 36 31.72 0.76 -3.80
CA LYS A 36 32.38 1.16 -5.06
C LYS A 36 33.83 0.67 -5.12
N ASN A 37 34.58 0.77 -4.02
CA ASN A 37 35.95 0.29 -3.94
C ASN A 37 36.02 -1.25 -4.09
N VAL A 38 35.04 -1.99 -3.57
CA VAL A 38 34.96 -3.46 -3.75
C VAL A 38 34.51 -3.84 -5.17
N GLN A 39 33.61 -3.05 -5.76
CA GLN A 39 33.14 -3.22 -7.14
C GLN A 39 34.27 -2.99 -8.17
N GLU A 40 35.24 -2.13 -7.87
CA GLU A 40 36.48 -1.96 -8.64
C GLU A 40 37.33 -3.24 -8.71
N TYR A 41 37.21 -4.14 -7.72
CA TYR A 41 37.89 -5.45 -7.69
C TYR A 41 37.00 -6.61 -8.17
N SER A 42 35.71 -6.38 -8.45
CA SER A 42 34.75 -7.37 -8.96
C SER A 42 34.86 -7.49 -10.49
N SER A 43 34.69 -8.70 -11.04
CA SER A 43 34.66 -8.86 -12.49
C SER A 43 33.45 -8.11 -13.08
N LEU A 44 33.66 -7.34 -14.15
CA LEU A 44 32.63 -6.56 -14.85
C LEU A 44 31.37 -7.39 -15.15
N SER A 45 31.54 -8.67 -15.47
CA SER A 45 30.44 -9.63 -15.72
C SER A 45 29.58 -9.90 -14.47
N SER A 46 30.17 -10.05 -13.29
CA SER A 46 29.44 -10.32 -12.05
C SER A 46 28.61 -9.13 -11.55
N ALA A 47 29.15 -7.92 -11.65
CA ALA A 47 28.42 -6.67 -11.35
C ALA A 47 27.23 -6.46 -12.32
N MET A 48 27.41 -6.86 -13.57
CA MET A 48 26.38 -6.77 -14.62
C MET A 48 25.23 -7.76 -14.37
N LYS A 49 25.53 -9.02 -14.05
CA LYS A 49 24.53 -10.05 -13.71
C LYS A 49 23.69 -9.64 -12.49
N ASN A 50 24.33 -9.15 -11.43
CA ASN A 50 23.63 -8.66 -10.23
C ASN A 50 22.69 -7.47 -10.55
N SER A 51 23.12 -6.56 -11.43
CA SER A 51 22.30 -5.43 -11.86
C SER A 51 21.08 -5.90 -12.66
N LEU A 52 21.26 -6.83 -13.61
CA LEU A 52 20.15 -7.43 -14.36
C LEU A 52 19.17 -8.17 -13.45
N LEU A 53 19.66 -8.97 -12.50
CA LEU A 53 18.84 -9.68 -11.53
C LEU A 53 17.95 -8.72 -10.72
N LYS A 54 18.54 -7.66 -10.13
CA LYS A 54 17.79 -6.67 -9.35
C LYS A 54 16.69 -5.98 -10.15
N ILE A 55 16.93 -5.80 -11.44
CA ILE A 55 15.98 -5.13 -12.34
C ILE A 55 14.82 -6.04 -12.65
N GLU A 56 15.09 -7.29 -13.02
CA GLU A 56 14.02 -8.23 -13.31
C GLU A 56 13.19 -8.52 -12.05
N GLN A 57 13.83 -8.64 -10.89
CA GLN A 57 13.14 -8.71 -9.60
C GLN A 57 12.25 -7.48 -9.35
N THR A 58 12.75 -6.27 -9.65
CA THR A 58 11.98 -5.03 -9.46
C THR A 58 10.79 -4.97 -10.39
N LYS A 59 10.96 -5.39 -11.65
CA LYS A 59 9.90 -5.42 -12.65
C LYS A 59 8.79 -6.41 -12.26
N GLU A 60 9.15 -7.60 -11.78
CA GLU A 60 8.16 -8.59 -11.36
C GLU A 60 7.44 -8.18 -10.08
N ILE A 61 8.14 -7.65 -9.07
CA ILE A 61 7.51 -7.08 -7.86
C ILE A 61 6.53 -5.97 -8.21
N LEU A 62 6.89 -5.10 -9.16
CA LEU A 62 6.04 -4.00 -9.57
C LEU A 62 4.77 -4.49 -10.29
N LYS A 63 4.91 -5.51 -11.12
CA LYS A 63 3.79 -6.17 -11.81
C LYS A 63 2.85 -6.85 -10.81
N MET A 64 3.40 -7.62 -9.86
CA MET A 64 2.60 -8.21 -8.77
C MET A 64 1.85 -7.15 -7.97
N SER A 65 2.52 -6.05 -7.60
CA SER A 65 1.88 -4.94 -6.89
C SER A 65 0.75 -4.29 -7.70
N GLN A 66 0.89 -4.21 -9.03
CA GLN A 66 -0.17 -3.73 -9.91
C GLN A 66 -1.36 -4.70 -9.96
N GLU A 67 -1.11 -6.01 -10.05
CA GLU A 67 -2.15 -7.05 -10.09
C GLU A 67 -2.95 -7.12 -8.77
N GLU A 68 -2.27 -7.07 -7.63
CA GLU A 68 -2.92 -7.04 -6.31
C GLU A 68 -3.76 -5.78 -6.10
N TYR A 69 -3.25 -4.63 -6.54
CA TYR A 69 -3.97 -3.38 -6.49
C TYR A 69 -5.23 -3.43 -7.36
N GLN A 70 -5.12 -3.98 -8.57
CA GLN A 70 -6.24 -4.18 -9.48
C GLN A 70 -7.31 -5.11 -8.87
N LYS A 71 -6.90 -6.24 -8.29
CA LYS A 71 -7.81 -7.18 -7.62
C LYS A 71 -8.54 -6.53 -6.45
N SER A 72 -7.82 -5.76 -5.63
CA SER A 72 -8.40 -5.03 -4.50
C SER A 72 -9.40 -3.96 -4.95
N PHE A 73 -9.09 -3.26 -6.04
CA PHE A 73 -9.98 -2.27 -6.65
C PHE A 73 -11.26 -2.90 -7.22
N ASP A 74 -11.15 -4.04 -7.91
CA ASP A 74 -12.32 -4.73 -8.47
C ASP A 74 -13.25 -5.23 -7.37
N ASN A 75 -12.70 -5.78 -6.28
CA ASN A 75 -13.47 -6.18 -5.10
C ASN A 75 -14.17 -4.97 -4.46
N LEU A 76 -13.49 -3.83 -4.32
CA LEU A 76 -14.11 -2.59 -3.81
C LEU A 76 -15.27 -2.12 -4.69
N LYS A 77 -15.12 -2.22 -6.03
CA LYS A 77 -16.15 -1.85 -6.99
C LYS A 77 -17.38 -2.75 -6.88
N GLU A 78 -17.17 -4.06 -6.75
CA GLU A 78 -18.25 -5.03 -6.57
C GLU A 78 -19.03 -4.77 -5.28
N GLN A 79 -18.33 -4.59 -4.15
CA GLN A 79 -18.95 -4.27 -2.86
C GLN A 79 -19.76 -2.96 -2.90
N ASN A 80 -19.25 -1.93 -3.60
CA ASN A 80 -19.98 -0.67 -3.79
C ASN A 80 -21.23 -0.84 -4.64
N LYS A 81 -21.21 -1.72 -5.64
CA LYS A 81 -22.36 -2.05 -6.48
C LYS A 81 -23.45 -2.76 -5.66
N ASP A 82 -23.08 -3.73 -4.84
CA ASP A 82 -24.02 -4.43 -3.96
C ASP A 82 -24.70 -3.47 -2.98
N LEU A 83 -23.93 -2.53 -2.40
CA LEU A 83 -24.46 -1.50 -1.51
C LEU A 83 -25.44 -0.56 -2.25
N LEU A 84 -25.14 -0.22 -3.50
CA LEU A 84 -26.00 0.59 -4.38
C LEU A 84 -27.35 -0.10 -4.64
N ASP A 85 -27.32 -1.40 -4.93
CA ASP A 85 -28.52 -2.18 -5.19
C ASP A 85 -29.40 -2.26 -3.93
N VAL A 86 -28.81 -2.47 -2.75
CA VAL A 86 -29.53 -2.43 -1.47
C VAL A 86 -30.15 -1.06 -1.20
N LEU A 87 -29.41 0.04 -1.42
CA LEU A 87 -29.93 1.40 -1.25
C LEU A 87 -31.08 1.72 -2.21
N SER A 88 -31.02 1.20 -3.44
CA SER A 88 -32.09 1.33 -4.45
C SER A 88 -33.35 0.57 -4.03
N GLU A 89 -33.21 -0.65 -3.51
CA GLU A 89 -34.32 -1.42 -2.95
C GLU A 89 -34.96 -0.73 -1.74
N MET A 90 -34.14 -0.16 -0.85
CA MET A 90 -34.63 0.55 0.33
C MET A 90 -35.43 1.81 -0.06
N ARG A 91 -34.95 2.58 -1.05
CA ARG A 91 -35.68 3.76 -1.57
C ARG A 91 -37.02 3.40 -2.22
N LYS A 92 -37.09 2.28 -2.95
CA LYS A 92 -38.35 1.81 -3.58
C LYS A 92 -39.41 1.38 -2.55
N CYS A 93 -38.99 1.03 -1.34
CA CYS A 93 -39.91 0.55 -0.31
C CYS A 93 -40.78 1.65 0.33
N GLU A 94 -40.43 2.94 0.17
CA GLU A 94 -41.12 4.07 0.81
C GLU A 94 -42.44 4.51 0.18
N ILE A 95 -42.85 3.95 -0.96
CA ILE A 95 -43.97 4.50 -1.75
C ILE A 95 -45.32 3.78 -1.50
N LYS A 96 -45.39 2.73 -0.67
CA LYS A 96 -46.67 2.02 -0.41
C LYS A 96 -46.80 1.68 1.06
N GLU A 97 -47.98 1.97 1.61
CA GLU A 97 -48.42 1.82 3.01
C GLU A 97 -47.63 0.79 3.81
N ILE A 98 -47.20 1.20 5.00
CA ILE A 98 -46.32 0.43 5.89
C ILE A 98 -47.02 -0.86 6.31
N ASP A 99 -46.69 -1.93 5.59
CA ASP A 99 -46.89 -3.31 6.06
C ASP A 99 -45.87 -3.58 7.17
N PHE A 100 -46.34 -3.97 8.36
CA PHE A 100 -45.49 -4.23 9.54
C PHE A 100 -44.40 -5.27 9.24
N GLU A 101 -44.70 -6.27 8.39
CA GLU A 101 -43.73 -7.28 7.98
C GLU A 101 -42.60 -6.67 7.13
N LYS A 102 -42.95 -5.67 6.30
CA LYS A 102 -42.00 -4.91 5.50
C LYS A 102 -41.16 -3.98 6.37
N ALA A 103 -41.73 -3.36 7.40
CA ALA A 103 -41.00 -2.57 8.37
C ALA A 103 -39.99 -3.42 9.15
N GLN A 104 -40.38 -4.61 9.59
CA GLN A 104 -39.48 -5.56 10.26
C GLN A 104 -38.33 -5.99 9.36
N LYS A 105 -38.59 -6.35 8.09
CA LYS A 105 -37.55 -6.71 7.11
C LYS A 105 -36.59 -5.54 6.84
N MET A 106 -37.10 -4.31 6.78
CA MET A 106 -36.29 -3.11 6.59
C MET A 106 -35.40 -2.81 7.82
N LEU A 107 -35.91 -3.02 9.03
CA LEU A 107 -35.13 -2.87 10.26
C LEU A 107 -33.98 -3.90 10.33
N ILE A 108 -34.24 -5.16 9.94
CA ILE A 108 -33.20 -6.20 9.88
C ILE A 108 -32.12 -5.82 8.86
N LYS A 109 -32.50 -5.38 7.65
CA LYS A 109 -31.55 -4.89 6.63
C LYS A 109 -30.75 -3.67 7.13
N GLY A 110 -31.40 -2.75 7.83
CA GLY A 110 -30.74 -1.58 8.42
C GLY A 110 -29.73 -1.96 9.52
N LEU A 111 -30.06 -2.94 10.36
CA LEU A 111 -29.16 -3.46 11.39
C LEU A 111 -27.94 -4.14 10.77
N ASP A 112 -28.12 -4.95 9.72
CA ASP A 112 -27.02 -5.58 8.98
C ASP A 112 -26.09 -4.54 8.34
N ALA A 113 -26.66 -3.51 7.67
CA ALA A 113 -25.89 -2.41 7.12
C ALA A 113 -25.09 -1.65 8.19
N MET A 114 -25.69 -1.42 9.36
CA MET A 114 -25.00 -0.78 10.50
C MET A 114 -23.88 -1.67 11.06
N GLY A 115 -24.08 -2.99 11.09
CA GLY A 115 -23.05 -3.97 11.45
C GLY A 115 -21.83 -3.88 10.52
N ARG A 116 -22.05 -3.83 9.20
CA ARG A 116 -20.97 -3.66 8.21
C ARG A 116 -20.22 -2.33 8.40
N VAL A 117 -20.94 -1.23 8.65
CA VAL A 117 -20.31 0.07 8.93
C VAL A 117 -19.45 -0.01 10.20
N LYS A 118 -19.93 -0.66 11.26
CA LYS A 118 -19.16 -0.87 12.49
C LYS A 118 -17.87 -1.66 12.22
N GLU A 119 -17.93 -2.74 11.43
CA GLU A 119 -16.74 -3.51 11.07
C GLU A 119 -15.69 -2.67 10.32
N GLN A 120 -16.13 -1.85 9.36
CA GLN A 120 -15.21 -0.96 8.64
C GLN A 120 -14.61 0.11 9.56
N TRP A 121 -15.41 0.65 10.49
CA TRP A 121 -14.92 1.58 11.51
C TRP A 121 -13.87 0.92 12.42
N GLU A 122 -14.11 -0.30 12.88
CA GLU A 122 -13.14 -1.06 13.69
C GLU A 122 -11.83 -1.33 12.93
N LYS A 123 -11.90 -1.69 11.64
CA LYS A 123 -10.71 -1.83 10.79
C LYS A 123 -9.93 -0.53 10.69
N MET A 124 -10.63 0.60 10.54
CA MET A 124 -10.01 1.93 10.49
C MET A 124 -9.32 2.29 11.82
N VAL A 125 -9.95 2.01 12.96
CA VAL A 125 -9.34 2.21 14.28
C VAL A 125 -8.10 1.34 14.45
N ARG A 126 -8.16 0.05 14.09
CA ARG A 126 -6.99 -0.86 14.13
C ARG A 126 -5.86 -0.38 13.23
N PHE A 127 -6.18 0.19 12.08
CA PHE A 127 -5.19 0.77 11.17
C PHE A 127 -4.47 1.97 11.79
N PHE A 128 -5.19 2.92 12.39
CA PHE A 128 -4.56 4.03 13.11
C PHE A 128 -3.78 3.59 14.36
N GLN A 129 -4.23 2.53 15.03
CA GLN A 129 -3.49 1.90 16.12
C GLN A 129 -2.17 1.28 15.60
N MET A 130 -2.21 0.60 14.46
CA MET A 130 -1.02 0.05 13.80
C MET A 130 -0.04 1.16 13.44
N ILE A 131 -0.53 2.29 12.91
CA ILE A 131 0.31 3.46 12.61
C ILE A 131 0.93 4.02 13.90
N SER A 132 0.16 4.17 14.98
CA SER A 132 0.66 4.65 16.26
C SER A 132 1.74 3.71 16.83
N ASN A 133 1.50 2.39 16.75
CA ASN A 133 2.49 1.38 17.14
C ASN A 133 3.73 1.42 16.25
N LEU A 134 3.58 1.72 14.96
CA LEU A 134 4.70 1.87 14.03
C LEU A 134 5.52 3.09 14.41
N ILE A 135 4.88 4.23 14.70
CA ILE A 135 5.52 5.45 15.21
C ILE A 135 6.28 5.13 16.50
N ASP A 136 5.63 4.53 17.51
CA ASP A 136 6.28 4.20 18.78
C ASP A 136 7.45 3.22 18.63
N SER A 137 7.30 2.17 17.82
CA SER A 137 8.36 1.19 17.61
C SER A 137 9.53 1.78 16.82
N CYS A 138 9.24 2.54 15.77
CA CYS A 138 10.26 3.02 14.84
C CYS A 138 10.95 4.30 15.28
N LEU A 139 10.25 5.19 16.00
CA LEU A 139 10.76 6.48 16.46
C LEU A 139 11.18 6.47 17.92
N ASN A 140 10.51 5.75 18.82
CA ASN A 140 10.93 5.70 20.23
C ASN A 140 11.95 4.57 20.50
N LYS A 141 11.61 3.32 20.16
CA LYS A 141 12.51 2.18 20.49
C LYS A 141 13.79 2.19 19.67
N ARG A 142 13.71 2.28 18.34
CA ARG A 142 14.92 2.31 17.48
C ARG A 142 15.81 3.52 17.71
N LEU A 143 15.25 4.68 18.09
CA LEU A 143 16.06 5.85 18.44
C LEU A 143 16.75 5.68 19.80
N THR A 144 16.09 5.04 20.76
CA THR A 144 16.70 4.71 22.06
C THR A 144 17.78 3.64 21.91
N GLU A 145 17.55 2.64 21.06
CA GLU A 145 18.55 1.64 20.68
C GLU A 145 19.71 2.27 19.92
N PHE A 146 19.45 3.21 19.01
CA PHE A 146 20.49 4.00 18.32
C PHE A 146 21.42 4.71 19.32
N VAL A 147 20.86 5.37 20.34
CA VAL A 147 21.65 6.04 21.38
C VAL A 147 22.55 5.04 22.12
N LYS A 148 22.03 3.86 22.46
CA LYS A 148 22.79 2.79 23.14
C LYS A 148 23.85 2.15 22.22
N SER A 149 23.53 1.88 20.96
CA SER A 149 24.47 1.27 20.00
C SER A 149 25.57 2.22 19.54
N ALA A 150 25.36 3.53 19.67
CA ALA A 150 26.42 4.52 19.45
C ALA A 150 27.47 4.53 20.57
N GLU A 151 27.16 3.99 21.75
CA GLU A 151 28.09 3.88 22.88
C GLU A 151 29.09 2.72 22.70
N ASP A 152 28.70 1.64 22.00
CA ASP A 152 29.52 0.44 21.74
C ASP A 152 29.72 0.19 20.23
N LEU A 153 30.69 0.87 19.62
CA LEU A 153 30.96 0.72 18.18
C LEU A 153 31.95 -0.41 17.86
N PRO A 154 31.57 -1.41 17.05
CA PRO A 154 32.49 -2.45 16.58
C PRO A 154 33.52 -1.86 15.60
N GLN A 155 34.78 -2.31 15.70
CA GLN A 155 35.81 -1.96 14.71
C GLN A 155 35.59 -2.77 13.43
N ILE A 156 35.33 -2.07 12.32
CA ILE A 156 35.22 -2.67 10.99
C ILE A 156 36.47 -2.24 10.18
N PRO A 157 37.27 -3.17 9.66
CA PRO A 157 38.43 -2.83 8.85
C PRO A 157 38.01 -2.04 7.58
N ASN A 158 38.75 -0.97 7.25
CA ASN A 158 38.45 -0.01 6.17
C ASN A 158 37.13 0.77 6.29
N TYR A 159 36.56 0.86 7.49
CA TYR A 159 35.34 1.61 7.74
C TYR A 159 35.45 2.40 9.05
N SER A 160 35.53 3.73 8.99
CA SER A 160 35.80 4.53 10.18
C SER A 160 34.60 4.54 11.13
N HIS A 161 34.87 4.67 12.43
CA HIS A 161 33.81 4.83 13.45
C HIS A 161 32.89 6.03 13.14
N GLN A 162 33.45 7.12 12.62
CA GLN A 162 32.69 8.30 12.22
C GLN A 162 31.78 8.01 11.02
N ASP A 163 32.28 7.29 10.01
CA ASP A 163 31.50 6.91 8.83
C ASP A 163 30.35 5.96 9.18
N PHE A 164 30.57 5.06 10.14
CA PHE A 164 29.54 4.17 10.66
C PHE A 164 28.41 4.92 11.37
N VAL A 165 28.75 5.86 12.25
CA VAL A 165 27.76 6.67 12.96
C VAL A 165 26.96 7.53 11.97
N ILE A 166 27.61 8.14 10.98
CA ILE A 166 26.95 8.93 9.93
C ILE A 166 25.95 8.07 9.14
N ASP A 167 26.35 6.86 8.74
CA ASP A 167 25.48 5.95 8.00
C ASP A 167 24.31 5.43 8.85
N MET A 168 24.54 5.24 10.15
CA MET A 168 23.50 4.85 11.10
C MET A 168 22.46 5.96 11.30
N ILE A 169 22.92 7.22 11.46
CA ILE A 169 22.05 8.41 11.51
C ILE A 169 21.25 8.53 10.21
N TYR A 170 21.91 8.37 9.06
CA TYR A 170 21.26 8.45 7.75
C TYR A 170 20.12 7.43 7.64
N LYS A 171 20.36 6.16 7.97
CA LYS A 171 19.34 5.10 7.92
C LYS A 171 18.16 5.40 8.85
N GLN A 172 18.44 5.84 10.08
CA GLN A 172 17.39 6.15 11.05
C GLN A 172 16.56 7.36 10.61
N ALA A 173 17.20 8.43 10.12
CA ALA A 173 16.53 9.61 9.59
C ALA A 173 15.71 9.30 8.33
N PHE A 174 16.25 8.49 7.42
CA PHE A 174 15.55 8.05 6.20
C PHE A 174 14.30 7.23 6.54
N ASN A 175 14.41 6.26 7.46
CA ASN A 175 13.28 5.47 7.90
C ASN A 175 12.21 6.33 8.60
N ALA A 176 12.63 7.23 9.51
CA ALA A 176 11.72 8.16 10.18
C ALA A 176 10.98 9.07 9.19
N SER A 177 11.69 9.59 8.18
CA SER A 177 11.11 10.45 7.14
C SER A 177 10.08 9.70 6.29
N ASN A 178 10.37 8.47 5.86
CA ASN A 178 9.41 7.65 5.10
C ASN A 178 8.14 7.35 5.91
N ILE A 179 8.30 7.03 7.19
CA ILE A 179 7.18 6.76 8.08
C ILE A 179 6.34 8.02 8.28
N ALA A 180 6.97 9.16 8.57
CA ALA A 180 6.28 10.43 8.72
C ALA A 180 5.51 10.82 7.44
N HIS A 181 6.10 10.58 6.27
CA HIS A 181 5.43 10.81 5.00
C HIS A 181 4.23 9.88 4.77
N LEU A 182 4.35 8.59 5.10
CA LEU A 182 3.24 7.64 5.03
C LEU A 182 2.07 8.07 5.94
N VAL A 183 2.39 8.44 7.18
CA VAL A 183 1.40 8.97 8.14
C VAL A 183 0.71 10.20 7.58
N HIS A 184 1.49 11.16 7.08
CA HIS A 184 0.95 12.39 6.50
C HIS A 184 0.00 12.11 5.33
N MET A 185 0.39 11.25 4.38
CA MET A 185 -0.40 10.93 3.20
C MET A 185 -1.75 10.29 3.57
N ILE A 186 -1.74 9.39 4.56
CA ILE A 186 -2.95 8.74 5.08
C ILE A 186 -3.84 9.74 5.80
N SER A 187 -3.28 10.51 6.72
CA SER A 187 -4.01 11.50 7.52
C SER A 187 -4.62 12.57 6.63
N GLU A 188 -3.87 13.09 5.66
CA GLU A 188 -4.33 14.07 4.68
C GLU A 188 -5.52 13.52 3.89
N THR A 189 -5.38 12.32 3.32
CA THR A 189 -6.46 11.67 2.56
C THR A 189 -7.71 11.46 3.42
N TYR A 190 -7.56 11.04 4.67
CA TYR A 190 -8.69 10.90 5.59
C TYR A 190 -9.35 12.24 5.91
N THR A 191 -8.56 13.27 6.24
CA THR A 191 -9.10 14.60 6.54
C THR A 191 -9.82 15.20 5.35
N ASP A 192 -9.29 14.99 4.14
CA ASP A 192 -9.91 15.43 2.90
C ASP A 192 -11.24 14.74 2.65
N VAL A 193 -11.28 13.41 2.76
CA VAL A 193 -12.52 12.65 2.55
C VAL A 193 -13.56 12.98 3.63
N SER A 194 -13.13 13.04 4.89
CA SER A 194 -14.00 13.31 6.02
C SER A 194 -14.61 14.71 5.95
N SER A 195 -13.76 15.74 5.78
CA SER A 195 -14.22 17.13 5.75
C SER A 195 -15.06 17.45 4.52
N LYS A 196 -14.68 16.96 3.33
CA LYS A 196 -15.34 17.32 2.07
C LYS A 196 -16.60 16.51 1.79
N TYR A 197 -16.69 15.26 2.26
CA TYR A 197 -17.74 14.34 1.82
C TYR A 197 -18.57 13.72 2.95
N LEU A 198 -18.09 13.67 4.20
CA LEU A 198 -18.76 12.95 5.28
C LEU A 198 -19.35 13.86 6.36
N MET A 199 -18.63 14.88 6.82
CA MET A 199 -19.03 15.67 8.00
C MET A 199 -20.38 16.39 7.83
N ASP A 200 -20.65 16.95 6.66
CA ASP A 200 -21.93 17.62 6.38
C ASP A 200 -23.13 16.63 6.36
N ASN A 201 -22.89 15.42 5.87
CA ASN A 201 -23.88 14.35 5.84
C ASN A 201 -24.16 13.82 7.26
N VAL A 202 -23.12 13.63 8.07
CA VAL A 202 -23.25 13.24 9.49
C VAL A 202 -23.99 14.32 10.29
N GLY A 203 -23.68 15.60 10.05
CA GLY A 203 -24.40 16.71 10.66
C GLY A 203 -25.88 16.75 10.27
N SER A 204 -26.19 16.48 9.00
CA SER A 204 -27.58 16.40 8.50
C SER A 204 -28.35 15.21 9.11
N LEU A 205 -27.69 14.06 9.26
CA LEU A 205 -28.25 12.89 9.95
C LEU A 205 -28.54 13.19 11.44
N SER A 206 -27.61 13.83 12.14
CA SER A 206 -27.81 14.22 13.54
C SER A 206 -28.99 15.19 13.71
N ARG A 207 -29.15 16.14 12.78
CA ARG A 207 -30.31 17.04 12.74
C ARG A 207 -31.61 16.26 12.51
N LEU A 208 -31.62 15.30 11.59
CA LEU A 208 -32.79 14.46 11.29
C LEU A 208 -33.26 13.62 12.48
N ILE A 209 -32.33 13.01 13.23
CA ILE A 209 -32.65 12.22 14.42
C ILE A 209 -33.28 13.10 15.51
N SER A 210 -32.95 14.39 15.53
CA SER A 210 -33.40 15.35 16.54
C SER A 210 -34.67 16.12 16.14
N MET A 211 -35.13 15.99 14.89
CA MET A 211 -36.33 16.67 14.38
C MET A 211 -37.59 15.81 14.58
N ASP A 212 -38.73 16.47 14.79
CA ASP A 212 -40.04 15.83 14.77
C ASP A 212 -40.38 15.37 13.34
N PRO A 213 -40.77 14.10 13.12
CA PRO A 213 -41.22 13.59 11.83
C PRO A 213 -42.39 14.37 11.20
N SER A 214 -43.17 15.07 12.01
CA SER A 214 -44.34 15.86 11.59
C SER A 214 -43.95 17.23 11.01
N ASN A 215 -42.70 17.66 11.17
CA ASN A 215 -42.21 18.93 10.66
C ASN A 215 -41.96 18.83 9.13
N PRO A 216 -42.49 19.73 8.29
CA PRO A 216 -42.21 19.75 6.85
C PRO A 216 -40.71 19.86 6.51
N GLN A 217 -39.88 20.42 7.39
CA GLN A 217 -38.41 20.42 7.23
C GLN A 217 -37.79 19.03 7.32
N PHE A 218 -38.46 18.05 7.96
CA PHE A 218 -37.97 16.69 8.05
C PHE A 218 -37.78 16.06 6.67
N GLN A 219 -38.77 16.21 5.78
CA GLN A 219 -38.67 15.69 4.41
C GLN A 219 -37.60 16.41 3.60
N MET A 220 -37.44 17.73 3.79
CA MET A 220 -36.43 18.52 3.10
C MET A 220 -35.01 18.11 3.53
N GLU A 221 -34.75 17.94 4.82
CA GLU A 221 -33.45 17.50 5.33
C GLU A 221 -33.18 16.03 4.97
N ARG A 222 -34.23 15.19 4.88
CA ARG A 222 -34.11 13.79 4.40
C ARG A 222 -33.66 13.71 2.95
N ILE A 223 -34.27 14.49 2.05
CA ILE A 223 -33.89 14.53 0.63
C ILE A 223 -32.46 15.06 0.51
N LYS A 224 -32.13 16.13 1.23
CA LYS A 224 -30.79 16.71 1.27
C LYS A 224 -29.74 15.71 1.73
N LEU A 225 -30.02 14.91 2.75
CA LEU A 225 -29.13 13.84 3.20
C LEU A 225 -28.96 12.76 2.13
N ALA A 226 -30.04 12.33 1.48
CA ALA A 226 -29.98 11.32 0.42
C ALA A 226 -29.12 11.80 -0.77
N ASP A 227 -29.35 13.03 -1.23
CA ASP A 227 -28.57 13.64 -2.31
C ASP A 227 -27.11 13.87 -1.91
N GLY A 228 -26.88 14.31 -0.66
CA GLY A 228 -25.54 14.48 -0.09
C GLY A 228 -24.75 13.17 -0.03
N CYS A 229 -25.40 12.08 0.36
CA CYS A 229 -24.81 10.73 0.34
C CYS A 229 -24.51 10.24 -1.08
N ASP A 230 -25.42 10.46 -2.04
CA ASP A 230 -25.21 10.07 -3.43
C ASP A 230 -24.06 10.86 -4.09
N ASN A 231 -23.95 12.16 -3.79
CA ASN A 231 -22.87 13.01 -4.27
C ASN A 231 -21.53 12.68 -3.62
N ALA A 232 -21.50 12.48 -2.30
CA ALA A 232 -20.31 12.05 -1.57
C ALA A 232 -19.78 10.72 -2.11
N ARG A 233 -20.67 9.75 -2.36
CA ARG A 233 -20.29 8.46 -2.95
C ARG A 233 -19.65 8.63 -4.33
N LYS A 234 -20.27 9.39 -5.23
CA LYS A 234 -19.71 9.64 -6.58
C LYS A 234 -18.36 10.33 -6.51
N ALA A 235 -18.23 11.36 -5.67
CA ALA A 235 -16.98 12.10 -5.52
C ALA A 235 -15.85 11.23 -4.96
N ILE A 236 -16.17 10.33 -4.02
CA ILE A 236 -15.21 9.35 -3.50
C ILE A 236 -14.84 8.33 -4.59
N GLU A 237 -15.81 7.83 -5.37
CA GLU A 237 -15.53 6.91 -6.48
C GLU A 237 -14.61 7.56 -7.54
N ASP A 238 -14.91 8.80 -7.94
CA ASP A 238 -14.07 9.57 -8.87
C ASP A 238 -12.66 9.80 -8.31
N LEU A 239 -12.54 10.10 -7.01
CA LEU A 239 -11.26 10.26 -6.33
C LEU A 239 -10.43 8.97 -6.37
N VAL A 240 -11.05 7.81 -6.09
CA VAL A 240 -10.38 6.51 -6.13
C VAL A 240 -9.94 6.17 -7.56
N ILE A 241 -10.80 6.42 -8.57
CA ILE A 241 -10.44 6.21 -9.98
C ILE A 241 -9.27 7.11 -10.39
N LYS A 242 -9.28 8.38 -9.96
CA LYS A 242 -8.19 9.31 -10.23
C LYS A 242 -6.88 8.84 -9.58
N GLN A 243 -6.91 8.46 -8.30
CA GLN A 243 -5.73 7.96 -7.59
C GLN A 243 -5.20 6.67 -8.23
N LYS A 244 -6.08 5.76 -8.66
CA LYS A 244 -5.70 4.58 -9.43
C LYS A 244 -4.93 4.95 -10.69
N LYS A 245 -5.44 5.89 -11.49
CA LYS A 245 -4.79 6.31 -12.73
C LYS A 245 -3.44 6.97 -12.46
N GLU A 246 -3.34 7.79 -11.43
CA GLU A 246 -2.06 8.38 -11.00
C GLU A 246 -1.06 7.31 -10.56
N PHE A 247 -1.52 6.31 -9.80
CA PHE A 247 -0.70 5.16 -9.41
C PHE A 247 -0.19 4.38 -10.63
N GLU A 248 -1.08 3.97 -11.54
CA GLU A 248 -0.71 3.26 -12.77
C GLU A 248 0.29 4.05 -13.63
N ASN A 249 0.10 5.36 -13.75
CA ASN A 249 1.01 6.25 -14.47
C ASN A 249 2.39 6.32 -13.78
N ASN A 250 2.42 6.40 -12.45
CA ASN A 250 3.67 6.42 -11.68
C ASN A 250 4.43 5.10 -11.83
N ILE A 251 3.71 3.98 -11.75
CA ILE A 251 4.24 2.64 -12.00
C ILE A 251 4.86 2.56 -13.41
N HIS A 252 4.12 2.95 -14.46
CA HIS A 252 4.63 2.97 -15.82
C HIS A 252 5.83 3.89 -15.99
N ALA A 253 5.80 5.09 -15.40
CA ALA A 253 6.91 6.03 -15.44
C ALA A 253 8.16 5.46 -14.75
N ARG A 254 8.02 4.77 -13.62
CA ARG A 254 9.14 4.09 -12.94
C ARG A 254 9.70 2.96 -13.78
N VAL A 255 8.87 2.11 -14.39
CA VAL A 255 9.33 1.06 -15.33
C VAL A 255 10.07 1.66 -16.51
N ALA A 256 9.50 2.69 -17.14
CA ALA A 256 10.09 3.35 -18.29
C ALA A 256 11.43 4.00 -17.92
N LYS A 257 11.50 4.66 -16.76
CA LYS A 257 12.73 5.25 -16.24
C LYS A 257 13.81 4.19 -16.02
N ILE A 258 13.49 3.11 -15.31
CA ILE A 258 14.39 1.98 -15.10
C ILE A 258 14.88 1.44 -16.45
N ASN A 259 13.98 1.16 -17.40
CA ASN A 259 14.35 0.64 -18.71
C ASN A 259 15.22 1.62 -19.53
N SER A 260 14.96 2.93 -19.43
CA SER A 260 15.69 3.96 -20.20
C SER A 260 17.09 4.23 -19.63
N GLU A 261 17.22 4.39 -18.32
CA GLU A 261 18.51 4.56 -17.63
C GLU A 261 19.36 3.29 -17.79
N LEU A 262 18.73 2.13 -17.87
CA LEU A 262 19.41 0.86 -18.03
C LEU A 262 19.96 0.63 -19.43
N LYS A 263 19.14 0.83 -20.47
CA LYS A 263 19.58 0.67 -21.87
C LYS A 263 20.75 1.61 -22.22
N ALA A 264 20.86 2.73 -21.52
CA ALA A 264 21.94 3.68 -21.72
C ALA A 264 23.28 3.24 -21.10
N VAL A 265 23.28 2.32 -20.12
CA VAL A 265 24.45 2.03 -19.28
C VAL A 265 24.92 0.57 -19.37
N LEU A 266 24.05 -0.37 -19.74
CA LEU A 266 24.42 -1.79 -19.87
C LEU A 266 24.91 -2.15 -21.28
N PRO A 267 26.11 -2.76 -21.43
CA PRO A 267 26.52 -3.49 -22.63
C PRO A 267 25.59 -4.69 -22.92
N GLU A 268 25.51 -5.13 -24.17
CA GLU A 268 24.70 -6.30 -24.57
C GLU A 268 25.16 -7.58 -23.84
N VAL A 269 24.30 -8.09 -22.96
CA VAL A 269 24.48 -9.40 -22.31
C VAL A 269 23.95 -10.51 -23.25
N PRO A 270 24.60 -11.68 -23.30
CA PRO A 270 24.12 -12.81 -24.09
C PRO A 270 22.67 -13.18 -23.76
N GLU A 271 21.83 -13.30 -24.79
CA GLU A 271 20.39 -13.57 -24.69
C GLU A 271 20.05 -14.81 -23.83
N ALA A 272 20.92 -15.83 -23.85
CA ALA A 272 20.75 -17.05 -23.06
C ALA A 272 20.86 -16.79 -21.55
N GLU A 273 21.79 -15.93 -21.12
CA GLU A 273 21.95 -15.58 -19.71
C GLU A 273 20.81 -14.67 -19.22
N ARG A 274 20.33 -13.75 -20.07
CA ARG A 274 19.17 -12.91 -19.74
C ARG A 274 17.92 -13.77 -19.48
N LYS A 275 17.67 -14.76 -20.34
CA LYS A 275 16.54 -15.68 -20.20
C LYS A 275 16.64 -16.58 -18.96
N ALA A 276 17.84 -16.99 -18.56
CA ALA A 276 18.04 -17.77 -17.34
C ALA A 276 17.67 -16.95 -16.09
N ILE A 277 18.17 -15.71 -15.99
CA ILE A 277 17.84 -14.79 -14.90
C ILE A 277 16.32 -14.48 -14.88
N GLU A 278 15.72 -14.21 -16.05
CA GLU A 278 14.27 -13.99 -16.18
C GLU A 278 13.47 -15.20 -15.68
N HIS A 279 13.89 -16.42 -16.03
CA HIS A 279 13.26 -17.66 -15.58
C HIS A 279 13.37 -17.85 -14.07
N ASN A 280 14.57 -17.68 -13.49
CA ASN A 280 14.82 -17.86 -12.06
C ASN A 280 14.01 -16.87 -11.22
N VAL A 281 13.95 -15.60 -11.63
CA VAL A 281 13.15 -14.56 -10.96
C VAL A 281 11.66 -14.88 -11.04
N HIS A 282 11.14 -15.19 -12.23
CA HIS A 282 9.72 -15.51 -12.40
C HIS A 282 9.31 -16.76 -11.62
N LYS A 283 10.18 -17.77 -11.52
CA LYS A 283 9.92 -18.98 -10.76
C LYS A 283 9.90 -18.70 -9.26
N GLY A 284 10.93 -18.02 -8.73
CA GLY A 284 11.03 -17.69 -7.31
C GLY A 284 9.93 -16.77 -6.80
N MET A 285 9.43 -15.85 -7.64
CA MET A 285 8.35 -14.93 -7.29
C MET A 285 6.96 -15.58 -7.36
N ARG A 286 6.73 -16.53 -8.28
CA ARG A 286 5.41 -17.18 -8.47
C ARG A 286 5.11 -18.34 -7.52
N GLU A 287 6.11 -19.08 -7.04
CA GLU A 287 5.86 -20.17 -6.08
C GLU A 287 5.15 -19.69 -4.80
N ILE A 288 5.38 -18.45 -4.38
CA ILE A 288 4.71 -17.87 -3.21
C ILE A 288 3.23 -17.57 -3.49
N THR A 289 2.88 -17.24 -4.73
CA THR A 289 1.48 -16.95 -5.10
C THR A 289 0.60 -18.20 -4.98
N GLU A 290 1.20 -19.39 -5.13
CA GLU A 290 0.54 -20.69 -4.90
C GLU A 290 0.52 -21.04 -3.40
N ASP A 291 1.64 -20.87 -2.68
CA ASP A 291 1.72 -21.17 -1.23
C ASP A 291 0.83 -20.25 -0.36
N GLU A 292 0.68 -18.95 -0.71
CA GLU A 292 -0.22 -18.02 0.01
C GLU A 292 -1.70 -18.24 -0.31
N ALA A 293 -2.03 -18.85 -1.47
CA ALA A 293 -3.41 -19.18 -1.82
C ALA A 293 -3.98 -20.32 -0.95
N ASP A 294 -3.12 -21.24 -0.51
CA ASP A 294 -3.49 -22.36 0.38
C ASP A 294 -3.64 -21.94 1.85
N GLN A 295 -3.13 -20.77 2.25
CA GLN A 295 -3.19 -20.31 3.64
C GLN A 295 -4.49 -19.57 4.01
N PHE A 296 -5.38 -19.33 3.03
CA PHE A 296 -6.69 -18.70 3.22
C PHE A 296 -7.89 -19.58 2.78
N MET A 297 -7.66 -20.89 2.59
CA MET A 297 -8.71 -21.93 2.54
C MET A 297 -9.00 -22.45 3.95
#